data_AF-A0A6P3YZ27-F1
#
_entry.id   AF-A0A6P3YZ27-F1
#
_cell.length_a   1.000
_cell.length_b   1.000
_cell.length_c   1.000
_cell.angle_alpha   90.00
_cell.angle_beta   90.00
_cell.angle_gamma   90.00
#
_symmetry.space_group_name_H-M   'P 1'
#
loop_
_entity.id
_entity.type
_entity.pdbx_description
1 polymer ?
#
loop_
_entity_poly.entity_id
_entity_poly.type
_entity_poly.pdbx_seq_one_letter_code
_entity_poly.pdbx_strand_id
1 'polypeptide(L)'
;MPYCEVESQQSSVEAELNNGTKLFYRTYGRGPTKVLLIIGLAATHDAWGPQIKGLTGTDTPNDDSRRVGDCPDNEAEAEAGGIEFCAFDNRGMGRSSVPTKKSQYT
;
A
#
# COMPACT_ATOMS: atom_id res chain seq x y z
N MET A 1 8.10 5.99 -2.09
CA MET A 1 7.38 5.87 -3.38
C MET A 1 6.36 4.76 -3.20
N PRO A 2 5.05 5.03 -3.28
CA PRO A 2 4.01 4.08 -2.85
C PRO A 2 3.61 3.09 -3.97
N TYR A 3 4.58 2.59 -4.74
CA TYR A 3 4.30 1.64 -5.83
C TYR A 3 5.29 0.47 -5.81
N CYS A 4 4.76 -0.74 -5.97
CA CYS A 4 5.51 -1.96 -6.19
C CYS A 4 5.36 -2.40 -7.65
N GLU A 5 6.46 -2.61 -8.36
CA GLU A 5 6.45 -3.13 -9.72
C GLU A 5 6.39 -4.66 -9.67
N VAL A 6 5.35 -5.26 -10.25
CA VAL A 6 5.11 -6.72 -10.20
C VAL A 6 5.36 -7.41 -11.53
N GLU A 7 5.52 -6.64 -12.61
CA GLU A 7 5.86 -7.16 -13.93
C GLU A 7 6.73 -6.13 -14.66
N SER A 8 7.94 -6.55 -15.04
CA SER A 8 8.87 -5.77 -15.86
C SER A 8 8.70 -6.13 -17.34
N GLN A 9 8.87 -5.14 -18.22
CA GLN A 9 8.71 -5.31 -19.67
C GLN A 9 9.66 -6.41 -20.21
N GLN A 10 9.12 -7.41 -20.91
CA GLN A 10 9.90 -8.18 -21.87
C GLN A 10 9.98 -7.38 -23.16
N SER A 11 11.21 -7.17 -23.65
CA SER A 11 11.54 -6.38 -24.84
C SER A 11 10.82 -6.89 -26.09
N SER A 12 9.65 -6.33 -26.39
CA SER A 12 8.98 -6.48 -27.66
C SER A 12 8.25 -5.17 -27.98
N VAL A 13 8.05 -4.89 -29.26
CA VAL A 13 7.55 -3.60 -29.77
C VAL A 13 6.12 -3.28 -29.27
N GLU A 14 5.39 -4.27 -28.73
CA GLU A 14 4.09 -4.07 -28.04
C GLU A 14 4.22 -3.58 -26.59
N ALA A 15 5.41 -3.65 -25.99
CA ALA A 15 5.67 -3.30 -24.59
C ALA A 15 5.74 -1.78 -24.37
N GLU A 16 6.04 -0.98 -25.40
CA GLU A 16 6.19 0.48 -25.30
C GLU A 16 4.91 1.21 -24.88
N LEU A 17 3.74 0.57 -25.00
CA LEU A 17 2.45 1.13 -24.59
C LEU A 17 2.01 0.70 -23.18
N ASN A 18 2.63 -0.32 -22.58
CA ASN A 18 2.26 -0.84 -21.27
C ASN A 18 3.43 -0.62 -20.29
N ASN A 19 3.31 0.38 -19.41
CA ASN A 19 4.32 0.80 -18.43
C ASN A 19 4.59 -0.20 -17.27
N GLY A 20 4.48 -1.52 -17.53
CA GLY A 20 4.54 -2.56 -16.51
C GLY A 20 3.34 -2.53 -15.55
N THR A 21 3.13 -3.63 -14.84
CA THR A 21 2.06 -3.70 -13.83
C THR A 21 2.60 -3.15 -12.50
N LYS A 22 1.94 -2.11 -11.97
CA LYS A 22 2.32 -1.44 -10.72
C LYS A 22 1.18 -1.54 -9.71
N LEU A 23 1.50 -1.90 -8.48
CA LEU A 23 0.55 -1.94 -7.37
C LEU A 23 0.79 -0.75 -6.45
N PHE A 24 -0.25 0.06 -6.23
CA PHE A 24 -0.22 1.13 -5.26
C PHE A 24 -0.37 0.54 -3.85
N TYR A 25 0.49 0.96 -2.92
CA TYR A 25 0.41 0.53 -1.53
C TYR A 25 0.69 1.67 -0.55
N ARG A 26 0.19 1.53 0.67
CA ARG A 26 0.50 2.40 1.80
C ARG A 26 0.82 1.60 3.05
N THR A 27 1.64 2.17 3.91
CA THR A 27 1.96 1.61 5.23
C THR A 27 1.43 2.49 6.36
N TYR A 28 1.06 1.84 7.46
CA TYR A 28 0.43 2.49 8.62
C TYR A 28 0.95 1.86 9.91
N GLY A 29 1.17 2.70 10.93
CA GLY A 29 1.76 2.24 12.20
C GLY A 29 3.21 1.82 12.04
N ARG A 30 3.88 1.51 13.14
CA ARG A 30 5.28 1.07 13.15
C ARG A 30 5.45 -0.06 14.15
N GLY A 31 6.30 -1.02 13.80
CA GLY A 31 6.67 -2.08 14.72
C GLY A 31 7.20 -3.33 14.01
N PRO A 32 7.62 -4.33 14.79
CA PRO A 32 8.26 -5.55 14.28
C PRO A 32 7.27 -6.49 13.59
N THR A 33 6.01 -6.53 14.03
CA THR A 33 4.98 -7.36 13.41
C THR A 33 4.48 -6.70 12.12
N LYS A 34 4.61 -7.39 10.99
CA LYS A 34 4.14 -6.93 9.69
C LYS A 34 2.84 -7.62 9.31
N VAL A 35 1.83 -6.85 8.92
CA VAL A 35 0.53 -7.37 8.48
C VAL A 35 0.22 -6.85 7.09
N LEU A 36 -0.10 -7.76 6.17
CA LEU A 36 -0.55 -7.43 4.82
C LEU A 36 -2.07 -7.52 4.73
N LEU A 37 -2.72 -6.43 4.32
CA LEU A 37 -4.17 -6.35 4.13
C LEU A 37 -4.49 -6.44 2.64
N ILE A 38 -5.16 -7.52 2.25
CA ILE A 38 -5.59 -7.78 0.86
C ILE A 38 -7.08 -7.50 0.78
N ILE A 39 -7.46 -6.46 0.03
CA ILE A 39 -8.86 -6.06 -0.11
C ILE A 39 -9.65 -7.04 -1.00
N GLY A 40 -10.96 -7.15 -0.74
CA GLY A 40 -11.90 -7.91 -1.56
C GLY A 40 -12.23 -7.26 -2.90
N LEU A 41 -13.25 -7.80 -3.57
CA LEU A 41 -13.71 -7.35 -4.88
C LEU A 41 -14.18 -5.88 -4.85
N ALA A 42 -13.80 -5.12 -5.88
CA ALA A 42 -14.31 -3.76 -6.15
C ALA A 42 -14.12 -2.73 -5.02
N ALA A 43 -13.07 -2.90 -4.21
CA ALA A 43 -12.68 -1.94 -3.18
C ALA A 43 -11.19 -1.58 -3.27
N THR A 44 -10.81 -0.49 -2.61
CA THR A 44 -9.44 0.01 -2.51
C THR A 44 -8.89 -0.21 -1.11
N HIS A 45 -7.59 0.03 -0.93
CA HIS A 45 -6.92 -0.01 0.37
C HIS A 45 -7.59 0.87 1.44
N ASP A 46 -8.27 1.96 1.06
CA ASP A 46 -8.96 2.87 1.98
C ASP A 46 -10.06 2.17 2.80
N ALA A 47 -10.64 1.08 2.28
CA ALA A 47 -11.68 0.32 2.98
C ALA A 47 -11.18 -0.35 4.27
N TRP A 48 -9.86 -0.46 4.45
CA TRP A 48 -9.23 -0.95 5.69
C TRP A 48 -9.08 0.12 6.77
N GLY A 49 -9.44 1.38 6.49
CA GLY A 49 -9.30 2.51 7.42
C GLY A 49 -9.79 2.21 8.85
N PRO A 50 -11.01 1.66 9.04
CA PRO A 50 -11.50 1.31 10.39
C PRO A 50 -10.62 0.30 11.13
N GLN A 51 -10.15 -0.76 10.46
CA GLN A 51 -9.31 -1.80 11.05
C GLN A 51 -7.91 -1.26 11.39
N ILE A 52 -7.35 -0.46 10.48
CA ILE A 52 -6.05 0.18 10.69
C ILE A 52 -6.15 1.11 11.91
N LYS A 53 -7.09 2.07 11.90
CA LYS A 53 -7.29 3.01 13.01
C LYS A 53 -7.54 2.31 14.35
N GLY A 54 -8.30 1.21 14.34
CA GLY A 54 -8.55 0.42 15.55
C GLY A 54 -7.30 -0.26 16.14
N LEU A 55 -6.31 -0.58 15.31
CA LEU A 55 -5.12 -1.34 15.74
C LEU A 55 -3.86 -0.48 15.89
N THR A 56 -3.78 0.65 15.19
CA THR A 56 -2.63 1.58 15.24
C THR A 56 -2.96 2.92 15.91
N GLY A 57 -4.23 3.18 16.21
CA GLY A 57 -4.72 4.48 16.69
C GLY A 57 -4.83 5.56 15.60
N THR A 58 -4.37 5.30 14.37
CA THR A 58 -4.37 6.26 13.28
C THR A 58 -4.49 5.60 11.91
N ASP A 59 -5.31 6.19 11.03
CA ASP A 59 -5.38 5.87 9.61
C ASP A 59 -4.47 6.78 8.76
N THR A 60 -3.58 7.56 9.40
CA THR A 60 -2.60 8.38 8.69
C THR A 60 -1.45 7.51 8.16
N PRO A 61 -1.17 7.53 6.85
CA PRO A 61 -0.05 6.80 6.27
C PRO A 61 1.31 7.25 6.81
N ASN A 62 2.24 6.31 6.95
CA ASN A 62 3.59 6.55 7.48
C ASN A 62 4.43 7.53 6.63
N ASP A 63 4.19 7.58 5.32
CA ASP A 63 4.90 8.50 4.42
C ASP A 63 4.38 9.94 4.51
N ASP A 64 3.13 10.13 4.98
CA ASP A 64 2.53 11.45 5.15
C ASP A 64 2.92 12.04 6.51
N SER A 65 3.06 11.20 7.56
CA SER A 65 3.50 11.63 8.90
C SER A 65 4.97 12.06 8.95
N ARG A 66 5.83 11.52 8.09
CA ARG A 66 7.25 11.94 7.96
C ARG A 66 7.44 13.42 7.58
N ARG A 67 6.39 14.11 7.11
CA ARG A 67 6.44 15.52 6.66
C ARG A 67 6.08 16.52 7.76
N VAL A 68 5.51 16.06 8.87
CA VAL A 68 5.21 16.90 10.04
C VAL A 68 6.41 16.76 10.98
N GLY A 69 7.19 17.84 11.07
CA GLY A 69 8.53 17.84 11.66
C GLY A 69 8.64 17.29 13.08
N ASP A 70 9.84 16.82 13.39
CA ASP A 70 10.34 16.43 14.71
C ASP A 70 9.70 17.24 15.85
N CYS A 71 8.84 16.59 16.62
CA CYS A 71 8.40 17.04 17.94
C CYS A 71 8.42 15.81 18.86
N PRO A 72 9.39 15.69 19.78
CA PRO A 72 9.55 14.51 20.61
C PRO A 72 8.69 14.67 21.86
N ASP A 73 7.38 14.49 21.76
CA ASP A 73 6.50 14.45 22.94
C ASP A 73 5.40 13.40 22.75
N ASN A 74 5.83 12.14 22.82
CA ASN A 74 5.12 10.91 23.26
C ASN A 74 5.67 9.64 22.55
N GLU A 75 6.99 9.52 22.40
CA GLU A 75 7.64 8.29 21.91
C GLU A 75 7.69 7.15 22.95
N ALA A 76 6.81 7.15 23.96
CA ALA A 76 6.88 6.24 25.09
C ALA A 76 5.90 5.04 25.03
N GLU A 77 5.18 4.81 23.93
CA GLU A 77 4.25 3.66 23.82
C GLU A 77 4.46 2.74 22.60
N ALA A 78 5.44 3.01 21.72
CA ALA A 78 5.59 2.27 20.46
C ALA A 78 6.68 1.19 20.44
N GLU A 79 7.43 0.97 21.53
CA GLU A 79 8.71 0.22 21.47
C GLU A 79 8.64 -1.26 21.87
N ALA A 80 7.47 -1.85 22.19
CA ALA A 80 7.42 -3.28 22.60
C ALA A 80 6.40 -4.17 21.88
N GLY A 81 5.45 -3.61 21.11
CA GLY A 81 4.36 -4.42 20.54
C GLY A 81 3.69 -3.87 19.28
N GLY A 82 4.31 -2.89 18.61
CA GLY A 82 3.72 -2.23 17.46
C GLY A 82 3.50 -3.14 16.25
N ILE A 83 2.45 -2.85 15.48
CA ILE A 83 2.13 -3.51 14.21
C ILE A 83 2.29 -2.50 13.08
N GLU A 84 2.97 -2.89 12.02
CA GLU A 84 2.95 -2.14 10.76
C GLU A 84 2.05 -2.85 9.76
N PHE A 85 1.01 -2.15 9.32
CA PHE A 85 0.12 -2.61 8.26
C PHE A 85 0.64 -2.13 6.91
N CYS A 86 0.55 -3.01 5.91
CA CYS A 86 0.66 -2.67 4.50
C CYS A 86 -0.68 -2.98 3.83
N ALA A 87 -1.30 -1.99 3.22
CA ALA A 87 -2.52 -2.16 2.44
C ALA A 87 -2.26 -1.70 1.00
N PHE A 88 -2.75 -2.45 0.03
CA PHE A 88 -2.54 -2.15 -1.39
C PHE A 88 -3.83 -2.26 -2.19
N ASP A 89 -3.87 -1.56 -3.31
CA ASP A 89 -4.94 -1.66 -4.28
C ASP A 89 -4.66 -2.87 -5.19
N ASN A 90 -5.63 -3.78 -5.32
CA ASN A 90 -5.54 -4.87 -6.28
C ASN A 90 -5.34 -4.33 -7.71
N ARG A 91 -4.70 -5.12 -8.57
CA ARG A 91 -4.61 -4.82 -10.01
C ARG A 91 -6.00 -4.56 -10.59
N GLY A 92 -6.15 -3.47 -11.35
CA GLY A 92 -7.44 -3.04 -11.90
C GLY A 92 -8.31 -2.22 -10.95
N MET A 93 -7.86 -1.92 -9.73
CA MET A 93 -8.58 -1.14 -8.73
C MET A 93 -7.78 0.06 -8.25
N GLY A 94 -8.50 1.10 -7.82
CA GLY A 94 -7.94 2.27 -7.16
C GLY A 94 -6.83 2.93 -7.97
N ARG A 95 -5.63 2.99 -7.38
CA ARG A 95 -4.45 3.66 -7.94
C ARG A 95 -3.46 2.68 -8.58
N SER A 96 -3.73 1.39 -8.54
CA SER A 96 -2.91 0.36 -9.21
C SER A 96 -3.13 0.37 -10.73
N SER A 97 -2.18 -0.20 -11.47
CA SER A 97 -2.32 -0.37 -12.92
C SER A 97 -3.59 -1.15 -13.27
N VAL A 98 -4.27 -0.72 -14.34
CA VAL A 98 -5.45 -1.39 -14.91
C VAL A 98 -5.01 -2.14 -16.17
N PRO A 99 -4.94 -3.48 -16.15
CA PRO A 99 -4.63 -4.26 -17.34
C PRO A 99 -5.62 -4.01 -18.46
N THR A 100 -5.09 -3.89 -19.68
CA THR A 100 -5.86 -3.59 -20.89
C THR A 100 -6.35 -4.86 -21.59
N LYS A 101 -5.68 -6.00 -21.38
CA LYS A 101 -6.07 -7.30 -21.94
C LYS A 101 -6.66 -8.18 -20.84
N LYS A 102 -7.80 -8.83 -21.07
CA LYS A 102 -8.42 -9.75 -20.10
C LYS A 102 -7.49 -10.89 -19.66
N SER A 103 -6.65 -11.37 -20.57
CA SER A 103 -5.66 -12.42 -20.30
C SER A 103 -4.61 -12.01 -19.27
N GLN A 104 -4.43 -10.71 -19.03
CA GLN A 104 -3.53 -10.22 -17.99
C GLN A 104 -4.17 -10.32 -16.60
N TYR A 105 -5.44 -10.69 -16.45
CA TYR A 105 -6.06 -10.91 -15.13
C TYR A 105 -5.90 -12.34 -14.60
N THR A 106 -5.49 -13.27 -15.45
CA THR A 106 -5.31 -14.71 -15.21
C THR A 106 -3.84 -15.07 -15.29
#